data_AF-A0A2N3FA40-F1
#
_entry.id   AF-A0A2N3FA40-F1
#
_cell.length_a   1.000
_cell.length_b   1.000
_cell.length_c   1.000
_cell.angle_alpha   90.00
_cell.angle_beta   90.00
_cell.angle_gamma   90.00
#
_symmetry.space_group_name_H-M   'P 1'
#
loop_
_entity.id
_entity.type
_entity.pdbx_description
1 polymer ?
#
loop_
_entity_poly.entity_id
_entity_poly.type
_entity_poly.pdbx_seq_one_letter_code
_entity_poly.pdbx_strand_id
1 'polypeptide(L)'
;MRSLLSIVLAAALVGAVLGTSGCRAKPQPAKLAEQVTTATPSPSSVPSSATAAIPSAVQPVEPHLNQAAASVYFLSDEKVAAASRVLKAPAVAESALKALLAGPTPTEKDQGLSSAIPAGTSLRSVKITDGTAAV
;
A
#
# COMPACT_ATOMS: atom_id res chain seq x y z
N MET A 1 -42.43 -23.47 -18.46
CA MET A 1 -42.69 -22.47 -17.41
C MET A 1 -41.54 -21.45 -17.46
N ARG A 2 -41.39 -20.62 -18.50
CA ARG A 2 -41.97 -19.28 -18.64
C ARG A 2 -42.06 -18.50 -17.32
N SER A 3 -40.93 -17.94 -16.89
CA SER A 3 -40.93 -16.73 -16.09
C SER A 3 -40.10 -15.66 -16.81
N LEU A 4 -40.82 -14.90 -17.63
CA LEU A 4 -40.48 -13.56 -18.08
C LEU A 4 -40.99 -12.61 -16.99
N LEU A 5 -40.13 -11.76 -16.41
CA LEU A 5 -40.50 -10.46 -15.84
C LEU A 5 -39.19 -9.69 -15.56
N SER A 6 -38.76 -8.78 -16.44
CA SER A 6 -38.92 -7.31 -16.32
C SER A 6 -38.04 -6.72 -15.20
N ILE A 7 -37.14 -5.76 -15.40
CA ILE A 7 -37.43 -4.35 -15.71
C ILE A 7 -36.13 -3.65 -16.15
N VAL A 8 -36.17 -3.01 -17.32
CA VAL A 8 -35.27 -1.93 -17.76
C VAL A 8 -35.64 -0.67 -16.97
N LEU A 9 -34.66 0.03 -16.37
CA LEU A 9 -34.84 1.43 -15.99
C LEU A 9 -33.55 2.23 -16.20
N ALA A 10 -33.59 3.06 -17.25
CA ALA A 10 -32.64 4.11 -17.54
C ALA A 10 -32.88 5.32 -16.63
N ALA A 11 -31.82 6.02 -16.22
CA ALA A 11 -31.90 7.43 -15.84
C ALA A 11 -30.55 8.11 -16.05
N ALA A 12 -30.49 8.92 -17.10
CA ALA A 12 -29.45 9.89 -17.37
C ALA A 12 -29.60 11.09 -16.41
N LEU A 13 -28.48 11.66 -15.94
CA LEU A 13 -28.45 13.03 -15.43
C LEU A 13 -27.18 13.74 -15.91
N VAL A 14 -27.42 14.72 -16.79
CA VAL A 14 -26.52 15.74 -17.29
C VAL A 14 -26.32 16.80 -16.20
N GLY A 15 -25.09 17.27 -16.00
CA GLY A 15 -24.79 18.41 -15.13
C GLY A 15 -23.46 19.06 -15.48
N ALA A 16 -23.50 20.08 -16.33
CA ALA A 16 -22.38 20.93 -16.74
C ALA A 16 -22.34 22.22 -15.89
N VAL A 17 -21.18 22.62 -15.35
CA VAL A 17 -20.87 24.01 -14.94
C VAL A 17 -19.36 24.32 -15.13
N LEU A 18 -19.09 25.52 -15.63
CA LEU A 18 -17.82 26.11 -16.07
C LEU A 18 -17.02 26.79 -14.92
N GLY A 19 -15.71 27.01 -15.15
CA GLY A 19 -14.92 28.12 -14.55
C GLY A 19 -13.72 27.65 -13.70
N THR A 20 -12.54 28.31 -13.62
CA THR A 20 -12.01 29.56 -14.18
C THR A 20 -10.47 29.53 -14.09
N SER A 21 -9.82 30.22 -15.02
CA SER A 21 -8.41 30.59 -15.04
C SER A 21 -7.81 31.00 -13.69
N GLY A 22 -6.54 30.64 -13.49
CA GLY A 22 -5.74 31.19 -12.40
C GLY A 22 -4.27 30.81 -12.42
N CYS A 23 -3.56 30.98 -13.54
CA CYS A 23 -2.10 31.06 -13.50
C CYS A 23 -1.71 32.30 -12.69
N ARG A 24 -1.09 32.13 -11.52
CA ARG A 24 -0.33 33.22 -10.89
C ARG A 24 0.98 32.70 -10.30
N ALA A 25 1.99 32.70 -11.16
CA ALA A 25 3.39 32.74 -10.77
C ALA A 25 3.69 34.07 -10.06
N LYS A 26 4.43 34.04 -8.94
CA LYS A 26 5.49 35.02 -8.66
C LYS A 26 6.58 34.39 -7.77
N PRO A 27 7.85 34.36 -8.23
CA PRO A 27 9.00 34.00 -7.42
C PRO A 27 9.41 35.18 -6.52
N GLN A 28 9.71 34.91 -5.24
CA GLN A 28 10.22 35.93 -4.30
C GLN A 28 11.74 35.73 -4.12
N PRO A 29 12.56 36.71 -4.52
CA PRO A 29 14.02 36.63 -4.52
C PRO A 29 14.66 36.85 -3.13
N ALA A 30 15.82 36.21 -2.95
CA ALA A 30 16.74 36.44 -1.83
C ALA A 30 17.32 37.87 -1.88
N LYS A 31 17.39 38.55 -0.73
CA LYS A 31 18.30 39.68 -0.53
C LYS A 31 18.77 39.77 0.93
N LEU A 32 20.09 39.94 1.04
CA LEU A 32 20.99 39.95 2.18
C LEU A 32 20.99 41.30 2.95
N ALA A 33 21.60 41.27 4.15
CA ALA A 33 22.09 42.36 5.03
C ALA A 33 21.11 42.83 6.13
N GLU A 34 21.29 42.42 7.40
CA GLU A 34 22.19 42.98 8.44
C GLU A 34 21.46 44.01 9.34
N GLN A 35 21.31 43.70 10.64
CA GLN A 35 21.83 44.58 11.70
C GLN A 35 21.82 43.88 13.08
N VAL A 36 22.91 44.17 13.79
CA VAL A 36 23.48 43.56 15.00
C VAL A 36 23.22 44.49 16.20
N THR A 37 23.17 43.95 17.45
CA THR A 37 23.70 44.56 18.71
C THR A 37 23.54 43.53 19.88
N THR A 38 24.60 42.83 20.34
CA THR A 38 25.43 43.01 21.59
C THR A 38 24.78 42.39 22.86
N ALA A 39 25.36 41.55 23.76
CA ALA A 39 26.72 41.44 24.35
C ALA A 39 27.06 40.04 25.00
N THR A 40 28.37 39.77 25.11
CA THR A 40 29.23 38.71 25.73
C THR A 40 29.15 38.56 27.29
N PRO A 41 29.73 37.57 28.04
CA PRO A 41 30.42 36.27 27.75
C PRO A 41 29.90 35.03 28.54
N SER A 42 30.31 33.82 28.14
CA SER A 42 30.78 32.78 29.07
C SER A 42 31.63 31.73 28.33
N PRO A 43 32.90 31.50 28.71
CA PRO A 43 33.70 30.41 28.16
C PRO A 43 33.55 29.17 29.04
N SER A 44 33.03 28.08 28.48
CA SER A 44 33.50 26.74 28.87
C SER A 44 32.91 25.64 28.01
N SER A 45 33.81 24.69 27.75
CA SER A 45 33.55 23.31 27.38
C SER A 45 33.37 23.03 25.89
N VAL A 46 34.49 22.95 25.18
CA VAL A 46 34.68 21.80 24.28
C VAL A 46 34.54 20.52 25.11
N PRO A 47 33.73 19.55 24.65
CA PRO A 47 34.41 18.34 24.24
C PRO A 47 33.86 17.71 22.97
N SER A 48 34.74 16.91 22.38
CA SER A 48 34.45 15.73 21.60
C SER A 48 33.66 15.91 20.32
N SER A 49 34.42 15.99 19.24
CA SER A 49 34.16 15.23 18.02
C SER A 49 33.52 13.86 18.33
N ALA A 50 32.19 13.81 18.34
CA ALA A 50 31.45 12.57 18.25
C ALA A 50 31.64 12.08 16.82
N THR A 51 32.61 11.18 16.64
CA THR A 51 32.63 10.30 15.48
C THR A 51 31.25 9.63 15.45
N ALA A 52 30.45 9.97 14.45
CA ALA A 52 29.19 9.29 14.20
C ALA A 52 29.56 7.88 13.76
N ALA A 53 29.72 6.97 14.72
CA ALA A 53 29.73 5.55 14.44
C ALA A 53 28.37 5.25 13.83
N ILE A 54 28.34 5.13 12.50
CA ILE A 54 27.28 4.46 11.77
C ILE A 54 27.30 3.03 12.32
N PRO A 55 26.30 2.56 13.11
CA PRO A 55 26.21 1.15 13.34
C PRO A 55 25.79 0.55 12.00
N SER A 56 26.78 0.08 11.23
CA SER A 56 26.55 -0.96 10.23
C SER A 56 26.22 -2.24 10.99
N ALA A 57 25.05 -2.25 11.63
CA ALA A 57 24.41 -3.48 12.02
C ALA A 57 23.89 -4.10 10.73
N VAL A 58 24.80 -4.74 9.99
CA VAL A 58 24.43 -5.82 9.07
C VAL A 58 23.90 -6.91 9.98
N GLN A 59 22.61 -6.82 10.30
CA GLN A 59 21.92 -7.94 10.93
C GLN A 59 22.13 -9.13 9.99
N PRO A 60 22.62 -10.27 10.49
CA PRO A 60 22.59 -11.50 9.72
C PRO A 60 21.16 -11.68 9.23
N VAL A 61 20.97 -11.64 7.91
CA VAL A 61 19.70 -12.06 7.32
C VAL A 61 19.65 -13.56 7.57
N GLU A 62 19.11 -13.95 8.72
CA GLU A 62 18.76 -15.35 8.95
C GLU A 62 17.87 -15.76 7.78
N PRO A 63 18.20 -16.83 7.05
CA PRO A 63 17.34 -17.28 5.99
C PRO A 63 15.98 -17.60 6.60
N HIS A 64 14.95 -16.85 6.22
CA HIS A 64 13.58 -17.10 6.63
C HIS A 64 13.09 -18.37 5.90
N LEU A 65 13.59 -19.54 6.31
CA LEU A 65 13.28 -20.84 5.69
C LEU A 65 11.79 -21.21 5.80
N ASN A 66 11.02 -20.44 6.59
CA ASN A 66 9.60 -20.63 6.83
C ASN A 66 8.72 -19.53 6.18
N GLN A 67 9.29 -18.69 5.32
CA GLN A 67 8.56 -17.61 4.65
C GLN A 67 8.83 -17.57 3.15
N ALA A 68 7.84 -17.11 2.39
CA ALA A 68 7.94 -16.88 0.96
C ALA A 68 7.22 -15.58 0.58
N ALA A 69 7.85 -14.76 -0.27
CA ALA A 69 7.18 -13.62 -0.87
C ALA A 69 6.26 -14.10 -2.00
N ALA A 70 5.02 -13.61 -2.02
CA ALA A 70 4.04 -13.93 -3.04
C ALA A 70 3.12 -12.74 -3.30
N SER A 71 2.50 -12.71 -4.48
CA SER A 71 1.46 -11.74 -4.81
C SER A 71 0.08 -12.36 -4.57
N VAL A 72 -0.79 -11.60 -3.91
CA VAL A 72 -2.19 -11.90 -3.70
C VAL A 72 -3.01 -10.91 -4.52
N TYR A 73 -4.08 -11.35 -5.17
CA TYR A 73 -4.78 -10.55 -6.18
C TYR A 73 -6.16 -10.12 -5.71
N PHE A 74 -6.44 -8.82 -5.84
CA PHE A 74 -7.68 -8.17 -5.46
C PHE A 74 -8.21 -7.31 -6.62
N LEU A 75 -9.37 -6.69 -6.44
CA LEU A 75 -9.96 -5.76 -7.40
C LEU A 75 -9.63 -4.31 -7.03
N SER A 76 -9.29 -3.50 -8.03
CA SER A 76 -9.19 -2.03 -7.96
C SER A 76 -9.72 -1.48 -9.28
N ASP A 77 -10.71 -0.59 -9.20
CA ASP A 77 -11.31 0.06 -10.37
C ASP A 77 -11.70 -0.94 -11.50
N GLU A 78 -12.39 -2.02 -11.13
CA GLU A 78 -12.82 -3.12 -12.04
C GLU A 78 -11.67 -3.92 -12.69
N LYS A 79 -10.44 -3.77 -12.19
CA LYS A 79 -9.25 -4.48 -12.66
C LYS A 79 -8.63 -5.31 -11.56
N VAL A 80 -7.82 -6.30 -11.95
CA VAL A 80 -7.04 -7.10 -11.02
C VAL A 80 -5.77 -6.35 -10.64
N ALA A 81 -5.54 -6.20 -9.34
CA ALA A 81 -4.36 -5.57 -8.76
C ALA A 81 -3.61 -6.53 -7.82
N ALA A 82 -2.29 -6.46 -7.85
CA ALA A 82 -1.42 -7.31 -7.03
C ALA A 82 -1.08 -6.63 -5.70
N ALA A 83 -1.23 -7.37 -4.61
CA ALA A 83 -0.81 -7.01 -3.27
C ALA A 83 0.32 -7.96 -2.81
N SER A 84 1.49 -7.42 -2.50
CA SER A 84 2.62 -8.23 -2.04
C SER A 84 2.41 -8.72 -0.61
N ARG A 85 2.73 -10.00 -0.39
CA ARG A 85 2.59 -10.70 0.90
C ARG A 85 3.82 -11.53 1.21
N VAL A 86 4.17 -11.56 2.48
CA VAL A 86 5.06 -12.57 3.05
C VAL A 86 4.19 -13.66 3.63
N LEU A 87 4.25 -14.85 3.05
CA LEU A 87 3.42 -16.00 3.38
C LEU A 87 4.25 -17.08 4.08
N LYS A 88 3.57 -17.99 4.78
CA LYS A 88 4.22 -19.14 5.42
C LYS A 88 4.61 -20.20 4.39
N ALA A 89 5.85 -20.69 4.48
CA ALA A 89 6.37 -21.82 3.71
C ALA A 89 6.43 -23.09 4.58
N PRO A 90 6.40 -24.30 3.99
CA PRO A 90 6.32 -24.61 2.55
C PRO A 90 4.90 -24.57 1.97
N ALA A 91 3.86 -24.43 2.81
CA ALA A 91 2.45 -24.41 2.41
C ALA A 91 2.01 -23.05 1.80
N VAL A 92 2.73 -22.58 0.77
CA VAL A 92 2.53 -21.26 0.17
C VAL A 92 1.16 -21.16 -0.51
N ALA A 93 0.71 -22.21 -1.20
CA ALA A 93 -0.58 -22.21 -1.89
C ALA A 93 -1.77 -22.06 -0.92
N GLU A 94 -1.78 -22.85 0.16
CA GLU A 94 -2.81 -22.75 1.20
C GLU A 94 -2.76 -21.38 1.90
N SER A 95 -1.56 -20.88 2.19
CA SER A 95 -1.36 -19.56 2.82
C SER A 95 -1.86 -18.42 1.92
N ALA A 96 -1.63 -18.50 0.61
CA ALA A 96 -2.08 -17.51 -0.35
C ALA A 96 -3.60 -17.48 -0.46
N LEU A 97 -4.24 -18.67 -0.52
CA LEU A 97 -5.69 -18.78 -0.54
C LEU A 97 -6.31 -18.25 0.76
N LYS A 98 -5.72 -18.57 1.92
CA LYS A 98 -6.16 -18.00 3.20
C LYS A 98 -6.04 -16.47 3.22
N ALA A 99 -4.96 -15.93 2.65
CA ALA A 99 -4.79 -14.47 2.54
C ALA A 99 -5.84 -13.84 1.59
N LEU A 100 -6.21 -14.50 0.50
CA LEU A 100 -7.32 -14.07 -0.38
C LEU A 100 -8.66 -14.06 0.36
N LEU A 101 -8.94 -15.13 1.11
CA LEU A 101 -10.19 -15.29 1.86
C LEU A 101 -10.32 -14.30 3.02
N ALA A 102 -9.21 -13.92 3.65
CA ALA A 102 -9.18 -12.86 4.64
C ALA A 102 -9.52 -11.48 4.03
N GLY A 103 -9.34 -11.34 2.70
CA GLY A 103 -9.57 -10.12 1.95
C GLY A 103 -8.44 -9.09 2.10
N PRO A 104 -8.62 -7.89 1.55
CA PRO A 104 -7.65 -6.81 1.67
C PRO A 104 -7.52 -6.34 3.13
N THR A 105 -6.30 -5.99 3.51
CA THR A 105 -6.00 -5.32 4.78
C THR A 105 -6.62 -3.92 4.83
N PRO A 106 -6.75 -3.30 6.03
CA PRO A 106 -7.29 -1.94 6.14
C PRO A 106 -6.56 -0.95 5.23
N THR A 107 -5.23 -0.93 5.25
CA THR A 107 -4.41 -0.03 4.41
C THR A 107 -4.63 -0.23 2.92
N GLU A 108 -4.90 -1.45 2.48
CA GLU A 108 -5.19 -1.73 1.07
C GLU A 108 -6.62 -1.32 0.68
N LYS A 109 -7.58 -1.46 1.60
CA LYS A 109 -8.93 -0.92 1.39
C LYS A 109 -8.90 0.60 1.24
N ASP A 110 -8.07 1.27 2.04
CA ASP A 110 -7.85 2.72 1.91
C ASP A 110 -7.23 3.09 0.55
N GLN A 111 -6.52 2.15 -0.09
CA GLN A 111 -5.98 2.28 -1.44
C GLN A 111 -6.99 1.85 -2.54
N GLY A 112 -8.23 1.54 -2.18
CA GLY A 112 -9.28 1.16 -3.13
C GLY A 112 -9.32 -0.33 -3.48
N LEU A 113 -8.57 -1.19 -2.78
CA LEU A 113 -8.61 -2.64 -3.02
C LEU A 113 -9.85 -3.29 -2.39
N SER A 114 -10.49 -4.18 -3.14
CA SER A 114 -11.67 -4.94 -2.73
C SER A 114 -11.55 -6.42 -3.13
N SER A 115 -12.34 -7.30 -2.50
CA SER A 115 -12.35 -8.73 -2.84
C SER A 115 -13.57 -9.07 -3.70
N ALA A 116 -13.36 -9.86 -4.76
CA ALA A 116 -14.43 -10.50 -5.51
C ALA A 116 -15.01 -11.74 -4.79
N ILE A 117 -14.31 -12.25 -3.78
CA ILE A 117 -14.70 -13.47 -3.07
C ILE A 117 -15.78 -13.11 -2.04
N PRO A 118 -16.95 -13.77 -2.07
CA PRO A 118 -18.00 -13.51 -1.10
C PRO A 118 -17.56 -13.80 0.35
N ALA A 119 -18.04 -12.98 1.28
CA ALA A 119 -17.83 -13.21 2.70
C ALA A 119 -18.37 -14.60 3.12
N GLY A 120 -17.66 -15.26 4.03
CA GLY A 120 -18.00 -16.62 4.50
C GLY A 120 -17.49 -17.75 3.60
N THR A 121 -16.85 -17.45 2.46
CA THR A 121 -16.16 -18.47 1.66
C THR A 121 -15.06 -19.12 2.49
N SER A 122 -15.03 -20.46 2.52
CA SER A 122 -14.10 -21.24 3.32
C SER A 122 -13.29 -22.19 2.44
N LEU A 123 -11.98 -22.25 2.66
CA LEU A 123 -11.10 -23.20 1.97
C LEU A 123 -11.30 -24.60 2.56
N ARG A 124 -11.72 -25.56 1.74
CA ARG A 124 -11.90 -26.96 2.17
C ARG A 124 -10.61 -27.75 2.04
N SER A 125 -9.96 -27.65 0.89
CA SER A 125 -8.71 -28.32 0.58
C SER A 125 -8.02 -27.60 -0.56
N VAL A 126 -6.69 -27.70 -0.63
CA VAL A 126 -5.94 -27.37 -1.83
C VAL A 126 -5.00 -28.51 -2.15
N LYS A 127 -5.00 -28.97 -3.40
CA LYS A 127 -4.07 -30.00 -3.88
C LYS A 127 -3.46 -29.55 -5.18
N ILE A 128 -2.15 -29.73 -5.32
CA ILE A 128 -1.43 -29.46 -6.56
C ILE A 128 -0.97 -30.81 -7.11
N THR A 129 -1.32 -31.13 -8.34
CA THR A 129 -0.92 -32.35 -9.06
C THR A 129 -0.52 -31.94 -10.47
N ASP A 130 0.69 -32.30 -10.90
CA ASP A 130 1.23 -31.98 -12.24
C ASP A 130 1.11 -30.50 -12.61
N GLY A 131 1.37 -29.60 -11.65
CA GLY A 131 1.28 -28.14 -11.84
C GLY A 131 -0.14 -27.56 -11.85
N THR A 132 -1.16 -28.40 -11.72
CA THR A 132 -2.57 -27.98 -11.64
C THR A 132 -3.05 -27.95 -10.20
N ALA A 133 -3.68 -26.85 -9.77
CA ALA A 133 -4.28 -26.71 -8.45
C ALA A 133 -5.79 -27.02 -8.48
N ALA A 134 -6.27 -27.81 -7.53
CA ALA A 134 -7.68 -28.01 -7.22
C ALA A 134 -8.00 -27.42 -5.84
N VAL A 135 -9.11 -26.66 -5.75
CA VAL A 135 -9.50 -25.84 -4.57
C VAL A 135 -10.98 -25.97 -4.23
#